data_AF-A0A535KUR5-F1
#
_entry.id   AF-A0A535KUR5-F1
#
_cell.length_a   1.000
_cell.length_b   1.000
_cell.length_c   1.000
_cell.angle_alpha   90.00
_cell.angle_beta   90.00
_cell.angle_gamma   90.00
#
_symmetry.space_group_name_H-M   'P 1'
#
loop_
_entity.id
_entity.type
_entity.pdbx_description
1 polymer ?
#
loop_
_entity_poly.entity_id
_entity_poly.type
_entity_poly.pdbx_seq_one_letter_code
_entity_poly.pdbx_strand_id
1 'polypeptide(L)'
;MFLKLLVVIYAATSLSALPASTAGGSAYKLPAHSITAKQSRLPLHQGASPVSGPSTSVAPRLSAGPKISLLGGLNKPGLKATDNSNLNLGAPPDTTGAIGPGYYIEMVNSIIAIYHRADLSFLKSSSFQTWLGKSPGTALCDPQIQWDSSSQRWLYVVLGCSFSLHYFLFGWSKSSDPTDFVNGWCKFSAPTPGELTDYPKLGHSGSYMIVGTNDFANQTTFDTAQIFWMATPAPGDSSCTQPAINSAGSKATPLRND
;
A
#
# COMPACT_ATOMS: atom_id res chain seq x y z
N MET A 1 4.88 -2.44 -18.27
CA MET A 1 4.91 -2.47 -16.78
C MET A 1 5.85 -1.34 -16.38
N PHE A 2 5.29 -0.18 -16.02
CA PHE A 2 6.05 1.05 -15.87
C PHE A 2 6.81 1.03 -14.53
N LEU A 3 8.13 0.95 -14.63
CA LEU A 3 9.05 1.23 -13.53
C LEU A 3 8.86 2.69 -13.12
N LYS A 4 8.26 2.95 -11.96
CA LYS A 4 8.07 4.31 -11.41
C LYS A 4 9.26 4.67 -10.50
N LEU A 5 10.47 4.61 -11.04
CA LEU A 5 11.65 5.10 -10.33
C LEU A 5 11.93 6.54 -10.80
N LEU A 6 11.54 7.54 -10.00
CA LEU A 6 12.09 8.88 -10.17
C LEU A 6 13.54 8.84 -9.69
N VAL A 7 14.48 9.00 -10.63
CA VAL A 7 15.91 8.99 -10.37
C VAL A 7 16.28 10.15 -9.44
N VAL A 8 16.52 9.87 -8.17
CA VAL A 8 17.22 10.79 -7.26
C VAL A 8 18.73 10.65 -7.53
N ILE A 9 19.30 11.58 -8.29
CA ILE A 9 20.75 11.61 -8.56
C ILE A 9 21.49 12.05 -7.28
N TYR A 10 22.19 11.12 -6.63
CA TYR A 10 23.32 11.46 -5.76
C TYR A 10 24.54 10.62 -6.16
N ALA A 11 25.65 11.31 -6.43
CA ALA A 11 26.92 10.73 -6.85
C ALA A 11 27.49 9.81 -5.76
N ALA A 12 27.72 8.53 -6.10
CA ALA A 12 28.30 7.55 -5.19
C ALA A 12 29.83 7.53 -5.33
N THR A 13 30.54 7.59 -4.19
CA THR A 13 31.91 7.10 -4.05
C THR A 13 31.86 5.71 -3.42
N SER A 14 32.49 4.74 -4.08
CA SER A 14 32.41 3.30 -3.81
C SER A 14 33.31 2.84 -2.67
N LEU A 15 32.86 1.88 -1.85
CA LEU A 15 33.72 0.91 -1.17
C LEU A 15 33.09 -0.50 -1.17
N SER A 16 33.95 -1.50 -1.32
CA SER A 16 33.74 -2.90 -1.72
C SER A 16 33.10 -3.84 -0.69
N ALA A 17 32.40 -4.87 -1.19
CA ALA A 17 31.78 -5.97 -0.43
C ALA A 17 32.70 -7.20 -0.22
N LEU A 18 32.38 -8.02 0.79
CA LEU A 18 32.91 -9.37 1.07
C LEU A 18 31.76 -10.41 1.19
N PRO A 19 32.01 -11.72 1.02
CA PRO A 19 30.99 -12.70 0.60
C PRO A 19 30.26 -13.46 1.73
N ALA A 20 29.12 -14.06 1.37
CA ALA A 20 28.19 -14.81 2.22
C ALA A 20 28.53 -16.30 2.38
N SER A 21 28.06 -16.91 3.48
CA SER A 21 28.16 -18.34 3.83
C SER A 21 26.78 -19.02 3.84
N THR A 22 26.75 -20.28 3.41
CA THR A 22 25.59 -21.15 3.20
C THR A 22 25.20 -22.00 4.42
N ALA A 23 23.91 -22.15 4.70
CA ALA A 23 23.25 -23.29 5.37
C ALA A 23 21.74 -23.18 5.05
N GLY A 24 20.95 -24.19 4.67
CA GLY A 24 20.93 -25.59 5.06
C GLY A 24 19.67 -25.82 5.91
N GLY A 25 18.51 -26.16 5.31
CA GLY A 25 17.26 -26.37 6.07
C GLY A 25 16.15 -27.05 5.28
N SER A 26 15.67 -28.18 5.81
CA SER A 26 14.69 -29.12 5.23
C SER A 26 13.29 -28.53 4.96
N ALA A 27 12.69 -28.97 3.85
CA ALA A 27 11.31 -28.70 3.46
C ALA A 27 10.31 -29.58 4.24
N TYR A 28 9.30 -28.95 4.85
CA TYR A 28 8.11 -29.62 5.35
C TYR A 28 7.03 -29.66 4.25
N LYS A 29 6.52 -30.85 3.92
CA LYS A 29 5.40 -31.08 3.00
C LYS A 29 4.06 -30.96 3.73
N LEU A 30 3.16 -30.11 3.24
CA LEU A 30 1.74 -30.10 3.62
C LEU A 30 0.89 -30.71 2.49
N PRO A 31 -0.24 -31.37 2.79
CA PRO A 31 -1.03 -32.11 1.80
C PRO A 31 -1.84 -31.19 0.89
N ALA A 32 -1.88 -31.53 -0.39
CA ALA A 32 -2.63 -30.82 -1.42
C ALA A 32 -4.13 -31.15 -1.36
N HIS A 33 -4.97 -30.12 -1.26
CA HIS A 33 -6.40 -30.20 -1.57
C HIS A 33 -6.66 -29.46 -2.88
N SER A 34 -6.99 -30.22 -3.92
CA SER A 34 -7.29 -29.71 -5.26
C SER A 34 -8.66 -29.03 -5.30
N ILE A 35 -8.70 -27.76 -5.70
CA ILE A 35 -9.92 -27.03 -6.02
C ILE A 35 -9.93 -26.75 -7.52
N THR A 36 -10.77 -27.46 -8.27
CA THR A 36 -10.88 -27.29 -9.72
C THR A 36 -11.61 -25.99 -10.07
N ALA A 37 -10.86 -24.97 -10.50
CA ALA A 37 -11.45 -23.76 -11.09
C ALA A 37 -11.82 -24.01 -12.56
N LYS A 38 -13.13 -24.02 -12.89
CA LYS A 38 -13.61 -24.02 -14.28
C LYS A 38 -13.38 -22.64 -14.89
N GLN A 39 -12.46 -22.53 -15.86
CA GLN A 39 -12.31 -21.35 -16.72
C GLN A 39 -13.49 -21.28 -17.71
N SER A 40 -14.34 -20.27 -17.59
CA SER A 40 -15.32 -19.92 -18.62
C SER A 40 -14.69 -18.93 -19.60
N ARG A 41 -14.31 -19.39 -20.80
CA ARG A 41 -13.96 -18.51 -21.93
C ARG A 41 -15.25 -17.99 -22.57
N LEU A 42 -15.42 -16.67 -22.57
CA LEU A 42 -16.46 -16.02 -23.38
C LEU A 42 -16.00 -16.01 -24.86
N PRO A 43 -16.86 -16.38 -25.83
CA PRO A 43 -16.48 -16.44 -27.24
C PRO A 43 -16.43 -15.04 -27.87
N LEU A 44 -15.37 -14.80 -28.65
CA LEU A 44 -15.17 -13.62 -29.49
C LEU A 44 -16.17 -13.67 -30.66
N HIS A 45 -17.12 -12.72 -30.74
CA HIS A 45 -18.03 -12.62 -31.88
C HIS A 45 -17.35 -11.94 -33.07
N GLN A 46 -17.29 -12.64 -34.22
CA GLN A 46 -16.89 -12.09 -35.51
C GLN A 46 -17.99 -11.14 -36.02
N GLY A 47 -17.60 -9.96 -36.50
CA GLY A 47 -18.52 -8.94 -37.01
C GLY A 47 -19.11 -9.32 -38.38
N ALA A 48 -20.44 -9.30 -38.47
CA ALA A 48 -21.16 -9.36 -39.74
C ALA A 48 -21.50 -7.94 -40.25
N SER A 49 -21.40 -7.72 -41.56
CA SER A 49 -21.76 -6.47 -42.25
C SER A 49 -23.29 -6.24 -42.33
N PRO A 50 -23.77 -5.00 -42.55
CA PRO A 50 -25.12 -4.59 -42.17
C PRO A 50 -26.20 -4.93 -43.21
N VAL A 51 -27.39 -5.31 -42.71
CA VAL A 51 -28.64 -5.41 -43.49
C VAL A 51 -29.51 -4.19 -43.13
N SER A 52 -29.91 -3.42 -44.14
CA SER A 52 -30.78 -2.25 -44.03
C SER A 52 -32.26 -2.63 -44.00
N GLY A 53 -32.89 -2.49 -42.84
CA GLY A 53 -34.35 -2.57 -42.66
C GLY A 53 -34.91 -1.30 -42.00
N PRO A 54 -36.18 -0.94 -42.22
CA PRO A 54 -36.77 0.28 -41.71
C PRO A 54 -36.87 0.27 -40.17
N SER A 55 -36.29 1.29 -39.54
CA SER A 55 -36.24 1.47 -38.10
C SER A 55 -37.58 1.98 -37.57
N THR A 56 -38.36 1.13 -36.92
CA THR A 56 -39.40 1.58 -35.98
C THR A 56 -38.70 1.97 -34.68
N SER A 57 -38.60 3.28 -34.40
CA SER A 57 -37.98 3.80 -33.19
C SER A 57 -38.83 3.49 -31.96
N VAL A 58 -38.60 2.34 -31.32
CA VAL A 58 -38.97 2.16 -29.92
C VAL A 58 -37.94 2.95 -29.11
N ALA A 59 -38.34 4.08 -28.54
CA ALA A 59 -37.49 4.85 -27.66
C ALA A 59 -36.99 3.92 -26.53
N PRO A 60 -35.67 3.81 -26.29
CA PRO A 60 -35.17 3.05 -25.15
C PRO A 60 -35.74 3.68 -23.88
N ARG A 61 -36.47 2.91 -23.06
CA ARG A 61 -36.69 3.33 -21.68
C ARG A 61 -35.31 3.42 -21.04
N LEU A 62 -34.84 4.65 -20.79
CA LEU A 62 -33.68 4.91 -19.97
C LEU A 62 -33.93 4.25 -18.61
N SER A 63 -33.26 3.14 -18.35
CA SER A 63 -33.12 2.64 -16.98
C SER A 63 -32.54 3.79 -16.18
N ALA A 64 -33.24 4.23 -15.13
CA ALA A 64 -32.68 5.20 -14.20
C ALA A 64 -31.31 4.67 -13.77
N GLY A 65 -30.24 5.42 -14.10
CA GLY A 65 -28.89 5.05 -13.70
C GLY A 65 -28.80 4.91 -12.17
N PRO A 66 -27.74 4.28 -11.65
CA PRO A 66 -27.54 4.22 -10.21
C PRO A 66 -27.64 5.64 -9.65
N LYS A 67 -28.59 5.86 -8.73
CA LYS A 67 -28.74 7.13 -8.03
C LYS A 67 -27.60 7.24 -7.03
N ILE A 68 -26.45 7.70 -7.51
CA ILE A 68 -25.32 8.06 -6.66
C ILE A 68 -25.68 9.42 -6.05
N SER A 69 -26.13 9.39 -4.79
CA SER A 69 -26.26 10.61 -3.99
C SER A 69 -25.00 10.78 -3.17
N LEU A 70 -24.43 11.98 -3.21
CA LEU A 70 -23.44 12.40 -2.23
C LEU A 70 -24.13 12.47 -0.87
N LEU A 71 -23.74 11.59 0.04
CA LEU A 71 -24.24 11.60 1.40
C LEU A 71 -23.72 12.87 2.10
N GLY A 72 -24.62 13.70 2.65
CA GLY A 72 -24.26 14.77 3.58
C GLY A 72 -23.27 15.84 3.08
N GLY A 73 -23.07 16.00 1.77
CA GLY A 73 -22.07 16.96 1.24
C GLY A 73 -20.61 16.52 1.45
N LEU A 74 -20.35 15.22 1.58
CA LEU A 74 -19.02 14.60 1.77
C LEU A 74 -18.16 14.59 0.49
N ASN A 75 -18.26 15.62 -0.34
CA ASN A 75 -17.33 15.88 -1.46
C ASN A 75 -16.48 17.09 -1.11
N LYS A 76 -15.38 16.86 -0.39
CA LYS A 76 -14.45 17.92 0.03
C LYS A 76 -13.11 17.75 -0.69
N PRO A 77 -12.40 18.84 -1.01
CA PRO A 77 -11.02 18.75 -1.48
C PRO A 77 -10.13 18.03 -0.45
N GLY A 78 -9.31 17.10 -0.93
CA GLY A 78 -8.24 16.46 -0.16
C GLY A 78 -6.88 17.11 -0.38
N LEU A 79 -5.84 16.36 -0.08
CA LEU A 79 -4.44 16.69 -0.34
C LEU A 79 -4.14 16.87 -1.84
N LYS A 80 -3.24 17.80 -2.14
CA LYS A 80 -2.78 18.13 -3.49
C LYS A 80 -1.33 17.68 -3.69
N ALA A 81 -0.92 17.52 -4.94
CA ALA A 81 0.48 17.26 -5.27
C ALA A 81 1.42 18.33 -4.68
N THR A 82 1.02 19.60 -4.66
CA THR A 82 1.79 20.71 -4.10
C THR A 82 1.96 20.68 -2.57
N ASP A 83 1.17 19.86 -1.87
CA ASP A 83 1.31 19.71 -0.41
C ASP A 83 2.45 18.73 -0.05
N ASN A 84 3.01 18.04 -1.04
CA ASN A 84 4.10 17.09 -0.88
C ASN A 84 5.46 17.78 -0.75
N SER A 85 6.44 17.02 -0.26
CA SER A 85 7.82 17.47 -0.23
C SER A 85 8.41 17.62 -1.64
N ASN A 86 9.36 18.54 -1.81
CA ASN A 86 10.10 18.71 -3.06
C ASN A 86 10.97 17.48 -3.42
N LEU A 87 11.20 16.55 -2.48
CA LEU A 87 12.04 15.37 -2.70
C LEU A 87 11.39 14.33 -3.62
N ASN A 88 10.05 14.29 -3.68
CA ASN A 88 9.31 13.36 -4.53
C ASN A 88 8.17 14.02 -5.32
N LEU A 89 8.05 15.35 -5.27
CA LEU A 89 7.15 16.22 -6.07
C LEU A 89 5.67 15.82 -6.06
N GLY A 90 5.24 14.89 -5.20
CA GLY A 90 3.89 14.33 -5.21
C GLY A 90 3.53 13.63 -6.53
N ALA A 91 4.50 13.18 -7.33
CA ALA A 91 4.27 12.58 -8.64
C ALA A 91 4.95 11.20 -8.79
N PRO A 92 4.19 10.12 -9.08
CA PRO A 92 2.73 10.08 -9.02
C PRO A 92 2.22 10.42 -7.61
N PRO A 93 0.93 10.74 -7.45
CA PRO A 93 0.40 11.11 -6.15
C PRO A 93 0.28 9.93 -5.18
N ASP A 94 0.26 8.70 -5.71
CA ASP A 94 0.17 7.42 -5.00
C ASP A 94 -0.75 7.49 -3.77
N THR A 95 -1.99 7.93 -4.02
CA THR A 95 -2.96 8.26 -2.98
C THR A 95 -3.55 7.02 -2.34
N THR A 96 -3.72 7.05 -1.01
CA THR A 96 -4.49 6.09 -0.24
C THR A 96 -5.31 6.79 0.82
N GLY A 97 -6.36 6.12 1.30
CA GLY A 97 -7.18 6.66 2.37
C GLY A 97 -8.00 5.59 3.06
N ALA A 98 -8.35 5.85 4.31
CA ALA A 98 -9.16 4.96 5.12
C ALA A 98 -10.07 5.76 6.05
N ILE A 99 -11.24 5.19 6.35
CA ILE A 99 -12.25 5.82 7.19
C ILE A 99 -12.50 4.95 8.43
N GLY A 100 -12.25 5.54 9.59
CA GLY A 100 -12.47 4.95 10.91
C GLY A 100 -13.68 5.60 11.60
N PRO A 101 -13.96 5.29 12.87
CA PRO A 101 -15.18 5.71 13.55
C PRO A 101 -15.36 7.23 13.66
N GLY A 102 -14.28 7.98 13.88
CA GLY A 102 -14.32 9.44 14.05
C GLY A 102 -13.58 10.24 12.98
N TYR A 103 -12.72 9.58 12.19
CA TYR A 103 -11.79 10.27 11.30
C TYR A 103 -11.71 9.60 9.93
N TYR A 104 -11.32 10.39 8.93
CA TYR A 104 -10.79 9.94 7.65
C TYR A 104 -9.31 10.31 7.60
N ILE A 105 -8.45 9.38 7.20
CA ILE A 105 -7.04 9.63 6.95
C ILE A 105 -6.79 9.50 5.46
N GLU A 106 -6.14 10.51 4.90
CA GLU A 106 -5.62 10.51 3.54
C GLU A 106 -4.10 10.52 3.58
N MET A 107 -3.48 9.75 2.70
CA MET A 107 -2.05 9.81 2.45
C MET A 107 -1.82 10.03 0.95
N VAL A 108 -0.94 10.96 0.62
CA VAL A 108 -0.55 11.27 -0.76
C VAL A 108 0.96 11.32 -0.78
N ASN A 109 1.59 10.39 -1.48
CA ASN A 109 3.03 10.25 -1.70
C ASN A 109 3.92 10.49 -0.45
N SER A 110 4.18 11.72 0.00
CA SER A 110 4.99 12.04 1.21
C SER A 110 4.25 12.66 2.40
N ILE A 111 2.93 12.82 2.32
CA ILE A 111 2.14 13.56 3.32
C ILE A 111 0.97 12.72 3.83
N ILE A 112 0.71 12.84 5.15
CA ILE A 112 -0.49 12.33 5.82
C ILE A 112 -1.37 13.52 6.22
N ALA A 113 -2.68 13.39 6.05
CA ALA A 113 -3.67 14.31 6.56
C ALA A 113 -4.82 13.58 7.26
N ILE A 114 -5.35 14.21 8.30
CA ILE A 114 -6.51 13.74 9.07
C ILE A 114 -7.66 14.72 8.84
N TYR A 115 -8.84 14.17 8.66
CA TYR A 115 -10.11 14.87 8.52
C TYR A 115 -11.13 14.31 9.50
N HIS A 116 -12.10 15.12 9.94
CA HIS A 116 -13.26 14.59 10.67
C HIS A 116 -14.12 13.71 9.75
N ARG A 117 -14.55 12.54 10.24
CA ARG A 117 -15.44 11.64 9.47
C ARG A 117 -16.76 12.31 9.10
N ALA A 118 -17.31 13.10 10.02
CA ALA A 118 -18.69 13.60 9.95
C ALA A 118 -18.92 14.54 8.77
N ASP A 119 -17.91 15.36 8.41
CA ASP A 119 -18.04 16.43 7.42
C ASP A 119 -16.82 16.59 6.50
N LEU A 120 -15.79 15.73 6.66
CA LEU A 120 -14.50 15.82 5.99
C LEU A 120 -13.80 17.17 6.16
N SER A 121 -14.05 17.87 7.28
CA SER A 121 -13.28 19.06 7.64
C SER A 121 -11.84 18.68 7.98
N PHE A 122 -10.90 19.46 7.47
CA PHE A 122 -9.46 19.27 7.71
C PHE A 122 -9.13 19.48 9.19
N LEU A 123 -8.35 18.56 9.76
CA LEU A 123 -7.84 18.68 11.12
C LEU A 123 -6.36 19.06 11.14
N LYS A 124 -5.52 18.22 10.52
CA LYS A 124 -4.07 18.41 10.53
C LYS A 124 -3.39 17.56 9.46
N SER A 125 -2.17 17.94 9.10
CA SER A 125 -1.29 17.17 8.23
C SER A 125 0.15 17.18 8.74
N SER A 126 0.96 16.27 8.20
CA SER A 126 2.41 16.22 8.45
C SER A 126 3.12 15.51 7.30
N SER A 127 4.38 15.89 7.04
CA SER A 127 5.23 15.07 6.19
C SER A 127 5.53 13.73 6.85
N PHE A 128 5.78 12.69 6.07
CA PHE A 128 6.17 11.39 6.61
C PHE A 128 7.46 11.45 7.41
N GLN A 129 8.41 12.31 7.02
CA GLN A 129 9.64 12.50 7.77
C GLN A 129 9.35 12.96 9.20
N THR A 130 8.53 14.00 9.35
CA THR A 130 8.16 14.54 10.66
C THR A 130 7.31 13.55 11.45
N TRP A 131 6.27 13.00 10.83
CA TRP A 131 5.37 12.04 11.49
C TRP A 131 6.09 10.76 11.90
N LEU A 132 6.94 10.19 11.05
CA LEU A 132 7.65 8.93 11.32
C LEU A 132 8.99 9.12 12.04
N GLY A 133 9.35 10.37 12.39
CA GLY A 133 10.58 10.68 13.12
C GLY A 133 11.84 10.35 12.32
N LYS A 134 11.83 10.58 11.01
CA LYS A 134 12.99 10.37 10.12
C LYS A 134 13.71 11.68 9.86
N SER A 135 15.02 11.58 9.67
CA SER A 135 15.87 12.75 9.38
C SER A 135 15.39 13.49 8.13
N PRO A 136 15.51 14.83 8.09
CA PRO A 136 15.27 15.59 6.88
C PRO A 136 16.08 15.03 5.70
N GLY A 137 15.45 14.92 4.54
CA GLY A 137 16.05 14.32 3.34
C GLY A 137 15.78 12.83 3.15
N THR A 138 15.26 12.12 4.17
CA THR A 138 14.85 10.71 4.00
C THR A 138 13.70 10.61 2.98
N ALA A 139 13.94 9.92 1.85
CA ALA A 139 12.92 9.73 0.82
C ALA A 139 11.91 8.66 1.23
N LEU A 140 10.68 9.08 1.49
CA LEU A 140 9.57 8.22 1.90
C LEU A 140 8.41 8.40 0.93
N CYS A 141 7.88 7.30 0.41
CA CYS A 141 6.79 7.31 -0.56
C CYS A 141 5.92 6.04 -0.50
N ASP A 142 5.07 5.86 -1.51
CA ASP A 142 4.12 4.74 -1.65
C ASP A 142 3.36 4.39 -0.37
N PRO A 143 2.63 5.35 0.21
CA PRO A 143 1.92 5.11 1.44
C PRO A 143 0.74 4.16 1.25
N GLN A 144 0.44 3.43 2.30
CA GLN A 144 -0.81 2.69 2.47
C GLN A 144 -1.35 2.96 3.88
N ILE A 145 -2.67 3.13 4.00
CA ILE A 145 -3.37 3.29 5.28
C ILE A 145 -4.66 2.48 5.27
N GLN A 146 -4.96 1.78 6.36
CA GLN A 146 -6.22 1.06 6.56
C GLN A 146 -6.73 1.22 7.99
N TRP A 147 -8.05 1.13 8.16
CA TRP A 147 -8.68 1.02 9.46
C TRP A 147 -9.00 -0.45 9.74
N ASP A 148 -8.42 -1.02 10.79
CA ASP A 148 -8.78 -2.33 11.31
C ASP A 148 -9.80 -2.18 12.44
N SER A 149 -11.05 -2.53 12.12
CA SER A 149 -12.17 -2.46 13.05
C SER A 149 -12.08 -3.46 14.20
N SER A 150 -11.31 -4.52 14.07
CA SER A 150 -11.21 -5.55 15.10
C SER A 150 -10.27 -5.10 16.24
N SER A 151 -9.08 -4.60 15.89
CA SER A 151 -8.12 -4.03 16.84
C SER A 151 -8.42 -2.58 17.22
N GLN A 152 -9.34 -1.92 16.49
CA GLN A 152 -9.63 -0.49 16.61
C GLN A 152 -8.38 0.37 16.39
N ARG A 153 -7.62 0.06 15.33
CA ARG A 153 -6.36 0.72 14.96
C ARG A 153 -6.30 1.16 13.52
N TRP A 154 -5.56 2.23 13.29
CA TRP A 154 -5.10 2.64 11.98
C TRP A 154 -3.80 1.91 11.68
N LEU A 155 -3.73 1.16 10.58
CA LEU A 155 -2.55 0.41 10.14
C LEU A 155 -1.92 1.12 8.95
N TYR A 156 -0.59 1.23 8.91
CA TYR A 156 0.09 1.92 7.81
C TYR A 156 1.32 1.17 7.27
N VAL A 157 1.63 1.43 6.01
CA VAL A 157 2.93 1.12 5.36
C VAL A 157 3.43 2.36 4.63
N VAL A 158 4.73 2.60 4.66
CA VAL A 158 5.42 3.64 3.86
C VAL A 158 6.76 3.07 3.38
N LEU A 159 7.06 3.18 2.09
CA LEU A 159 8.31 2.71 1.51
C LEU A 159 9.44 3.72 1.73
N GLY A 160 10.64 3.25 2.09
CA GLY A 160 11.87 4.02 1.91
C GLY A 160 12.32 3.91 0.45
N CYS A 161 12.32 5.01 -0.31
CA CYS A 161 12.38 4.95 -1.77
C CYS A 161 13.54 5.70 -2.43
N SER A 162 14.65 5.85 -1.71
CA SER A 162 15.93 6.23 -2.33
C SER A 162 16.84 5.02 -2.49
N PHE A 163 17.90 5.18 -3.29
CA PHE A 163 18.75 4.06 -3.68
C PHE A 163 19.46 3.29 -2.56
N SER A 164 19.57 3.91 -1.39
CA SER A 164 20.20 3.37 -0.19
C SER A 164 19.20 2.86 0.86
N LEU A 165 17.90 3.01 0.63
CA LEU A 165 16.87 2.64 1.60
C LEU A 165 16.28 1.28 1.21
N HIS A 166 16.69 0.27 1.95
CA HIS A 166 16.23 -1.11 1.81
C HIS A 166 15.35 -1.48 3.00
N TYR A 167 14.22 -0.78 3.11
CA TYR A 167 13.19 -1.07 4.11
C TYR A 167 11.85 -0.44 3.73
N PHE A 168 10.78 -0.97 4.31
CA PHE A 168 9.54 -0.23 4.48
C PHE A 168 9.28 0.00 5.97
N LEU A 169 8.60 1.12 6.26
CA LEU A 169 8.11 1.46 7.58
C LEU A 169 6.68 0.95 7.70
N PHE A 170 6.35 0.46 8.89
CA PHE A 170 5.01 -0.03 9.16
C PHE A 170 4.65 0.22 10.62
N GLY A 171 3.37 0.07 10.93
CA GLY A 171 2.91 0.07 12.29
C GLY A 171 1.45 0.46 12.39
N TRP A 172 1.09 1.03 13.54
CA TRP A 172 -0.28 1.31 13.86
C TRP A 172 -0.45 2.48 14.83
N SER A 173 -1.63 3.10 14.85
CA SER A 173 -1.99 4.04 15.92
C SER A 173 -2.04 3.32 17.27
N LYS A 174 -1.96 4.03 18.39
CA LYS A 174 -2.12 3.45 19.74
C LYS A 174 -3.57 3.36 20.18
N SER A 175 -4.46 4.10 19.52
CA SER A 175 -5.89 4.12 19.78
C SER A 175 -6.68 4.39 18.49
N SER A 176 -8.00 4.47 18.59
CA SER A 176 -8.87 4.88 17.49
C SER A 176 -8.72 6.36 17.11
N ASP A 177 -8.10 7.18 17.98
CA ASP A 177 -7.78 8.59 17.73
C ASP A 177 -6.37 8.69 17.11
N PRO A 178 -6.26 9.08 15.82
CA PRO A 178 -4.98 9.17 15.13
C PRO A 178 -4.26 10.52 15.31
N THR A 179 -4.85 11.48 16.04
CA THR A 179 -4.45 12.89 15.97
C THR A 179 -3.12 13.22 16.65
N ASP A 180 -2.65 12.38 17.56
CA ASP A 180 -1.31 12.51 18.16
C ASP A 180 -0.23 11.88 17.26
N PHE A 181 0.33 12.67 16.35
CA PHE A 181 1.44 12.25 15.48
C PHE A 181 2.77 12.00 16.21
N VAL A 182 2.95 12.54 17.41
CA VAL A 182 4.22 12.44 18.14
C VAL A 182 4.25 11.11 18.91
N ASN A 183 3.28 10.90 19.79
CA ASN A 183 3.28 9.74 20.71
C ASN A 183 2.16 8.73 20.43
N GLY A 184 1.21 9.03 19.56
CA GLY A 184 0.02 8.23 19.29
C GLY A 184 0.19 7.10 18.28
N TRP A 185 1.41 6.81 17.82
CA TRP A 185 1.69 5.79 16.82
C TRP A 185 2.86 4.90 17.21
N CYS A 186 2.70 3.60 17.03
CA CYS A 186 3.76 2.62 17.03
C CYS A 186 4.40 2.57 15.65
N LYS A 187 5.72 2.74 15.61
CA LYS A 187 6.49 2.95 14.37
C LYS A 187 7.62 1.95 14.31
N PHE A 188 7.58 1.09 13.30
CA PHE A 188 8.52 0.00 13.10
C PHE A 188 9.16 0.06 11.71
N SER A 189 10.20 -0.74 11.51
CA SER A 189 10.90 -0.88 10.24
C SER A 189 11.04 -2.34 9.90
N ALA A 190 10.81 -2.68 8.64
CA ALA A 190 11.05 -3.99 8.06
C ALA A 190 12.21 -3.89 7.06
N PRO A 191 13.43 -4.32 7.45
CA PRO A 191 14.58 -4.33 6.55
C PRO A 191 14.36 -5.29 5.37
N THR A 192 14.75 -4.86 4.18
CA THR A 192 14.63 -5.60 2.90
C THR A 192 15.96 -5.53 2.12
N PRO A 193 17.08 -6.01 2.71
CA PRO A 193 18.43 -5.70 2.20
C PRO A 193 18.63 -6.13 0.75
N GLY A 194 19.16 -5.21 -0.07
CA GLY A 194 19.46 -5.47 -1.48
C GLY A 194 18.28 -5.31 -2.43
N GLU A 195 17.05 -5.20 -1.90
CA GLU A 195 15.84 -5.08 -2.67
C GLU A 195 15.16 -3.72 -2.44
N LEU A 196 14.45 -3.24 -3.45
CA LEU A 196 13.41 -2.23 -3.29
C LEU A 196 12.06 -2.95 -3.28
N THR A 197 11.37 -2.90 -2.15
CA THR A 197 10.01 -3.44 -1.97
C THR A 197 8.98 -2.47 -2.53
N ASP A 198 8.98 -2.30 -3.85
CA ASP A 198 8.24 -1.25 -4.54
C ASP A 198 6.73 -1.49 -4.52
N TYR A 199 6.00 -0.38 -4.47
CA TYR A 199 4.55 -0.34 -4.54
C TYR A 199 3.83 -1.23 -3.52
N PRO A 200 4.19 -1.15 -2.21
CA PRO A 200 3.57 -1.99 -1.19
C PRO A 200 2.04 -1.86 -1.22
N LYS A 201 1.37 -2.98 -0.98
CA LYS A 201 -0.08 -3.06 -0.81
C LYS A 201 -0.41 -3.63 0.55
N LEU A 202 -1.09 -2.80 1.33
CA LEU A 202 -1.54 -3.15 2.65
C LEU A 202 -2.84 -3.93 2.55
N GLY A 203 -2.91 -5.04 3.27
CA GLY A 203 -4.14 -5.72 3.65
C GLY A 203 -4.10 -6.03 5.14
N HIS A 204 -5.24 -6.40 5.72
CA HIS A 204 -5.26 -6.90 7.08
C HIS A 204 -6.34 -7.97 7.26
N SER A 205 -6.11 -8.80 8.27
CA SER A 205 -7.11 -9.58 8.97
C SER A 205 -7.13 -9.07 10.42
N GLY A 206 -8.15 -9.38 11.19
CA GLY A 206 -8.22 -8.90 12.57
C GLY A 206 -7.10 -9.38 13.51
N SER A 207 -6.18 -10.22 13.02
CA SER A 207 -5.00 -10.67 13.76
C SER A 207 -3.68 -10.42 13.03
N TYR A 208 -3.72 -10.01 11.76
CA TYR A 208 -2.51 -9.83 10.95
C TYR A 208 -2.61 -8.63 10.02
N MET A 209 -1.54 -7.88 9.95
CA MET A 209 -1.27 -6.95 8.88
C MET A 209 -0.47 -7.69 7.80
N ILE A 210 -0.84 -7.52 6.54
CA ILE A 210 -0.24 -8.20 5.38
C ILE A 210 0.24 -7.13 4.40
N VAL A 211 1.46 -7.28 3.91
CA VAL A 211 2.05 -6.34 2.94
C VAL A 211 2.53 -7.13 1.73
N GLY A 212 1.92 -6.88 0.56
CA GLY A 212 2.40 -7.43 -0.71
C GLY A 212 3.28 -6.42 -1.44
N THR A 213 4.38 -6.86 -2.03
CA THR A 213 5.37 -6.00 -2.71
C THR A 213 5.81 -6.62 -4.03
N ASN A 214 6.27 -5.78 -4.95
CA ASN A 214 7.11 -6.21 -6.06
C ASN A 214 8.54 -5.80 -5.73
N ASP A 215 9.46 -6.75 -5.73
CA ASP A 215 10.82 -6.55 -5.28
C ASP A 215 11.74 -6.36 -6.47
N PHE A 216 12.59 -5.34 -6.39
CA PHE A 216 13.48 -4.95 -7.48
C PHE A 216 14.95 -4.92 -7.02
N ALA A 217 15.75 -5.79 -7.63
CA ALA A 217 17.19 -5.77 -7.50
C ALA A 217 17.75 -4.54 -8.22
N ASN A 218 18.66 -3.83 -7.57
CA ASN A 218 19.21 -2.55 -8.06
C ASN A 218 18.10 -1.57 -8.49
N GLN A 219 16.91 -1.66 -7.88
CA GLN A 219 15.72 -0.80 -8.10
C GLN A 219 15.15 -0.73 -9.50
N THR A 220 15.66 -1.55 -10.42
CA THR A 220 15.33 -1.46 -11.85
C THR A 220 14.92 -2.79 -12.42
N THR A 221 15.45 -3.88 -11.84
CA THR A 221 15.23 -5.23 -12.32
C THR A 221 14.27 -5.92 -11.37
N PHE A 222 13.06 -6.20 -11.85
CA PHE A 222 12.11 -7.01 -11.09
C PHE A 222 12.74 -8.35 -10.75
N ASP A 223 12.66 -8.74 -9.47
CA ASP A 223 13.25 -9.97 -8.95
C ASP A 223 12.17 -10.98 -8.55
N THR A 224 11.23 -10.57 -7.69
CA THR A 224 10.10 -11.41 -7.25
C THR A 224 8.92 -10.56 -6.78
N ALA A 225 7.75 -11.18 -6.60
CA ALA A 225 6.76 -10.66 -5.66
C ALA A 225 7.02 -11.26 -4.27
N GLN A 226 6.81 -10.47 -3.22
CA GLN A 226 6.94 -10.92 -1.83
C GLN A 226 5.69 -10.54 -1.03
N ILE A 227 5.34 -11.36 -0.04
CA ILE A 227 4.31 -11.07 0.95
C ILE A 227 4.97 -11.09 2.32
N PHE A 228 4.74 -10.05 3.11
CA PHE A 228 5.08 -9.96 4.52
C PHE A 228 3.82 -10.05 5.37
N TRP A 229 3.94 -10.62 6.57
CA TRP A 229 2.87 -10.53 7.56
C TRP A 229 3.40 -10.38 8.98
N MET A 230 2.68 -9.58 9.75
CA MET A 230 2.95 -9.22 11.13
C MET A 230 1.67 -9.33 11.94
N ALA A 231 1.76 -9.78 13.19
CA ALA A 231 0.61 -9.75 14.08
C ALA A 231 0.17 -8.29 14.31
N THR A 232 -1.15 -8.04 14.28
CA THR A 232 -1.72 -6.77 14.76
C THR A 232 -1.80 -6.75 16.29
N PRO A 233 -1.82 -5.58 16.93
CA PRO A 233 -1.99 -5.50 18.37
C PRO A 233 -3.37 -6.01 18.78
N ALA A 234 -3.47 -6.60 19.97
CA ALA A 234 -4.75 -6.91 20.57
C ALA A 234 -5.57 -5.61 20.79
N PRO A 235 -6.91 -5.68 20.78
CA PRO A 235 -7.74 -4.52 21.10
C PRO A 235 -7.36 -3.95 22.48
N GLY A 236 -7.05 -2.65 22.53
CA GLY A 236 -6.64 -1.97 23.76
C GLY A 236 -5.14 -2.03 24.06
N ASP A 237 -4.36 -2.84 23.34
CA ASP A 237 -2.90 -2.83 23.46
C ASP A 237 -2.34 -1.54 22.82
N SER A 238 -1.71 -0.72 23.65
CA SER A 238 -1.00 0.50 23.24
C SER A 238 0.51 0.35 23.40
N SER A 239 1.00 -0.84 23.74
CA SER A 239 2.41 -1.17 23.72
C SER A 239 2.90 -1.12 22.27
N CYS A 240 4.10 -0.59 22.07
CA CYS A 240 4.74 -0.60 20.76
C CYS A 240 5.76 -1.73 20.70
N THR A 241 5.32 -2.93 21.08
CA THR A 241 6.13 -4.14 20.95
C THR A 241 6.20 -4.52 19.49
N GLN A 242 7.40 -4.53 18.91
CA GLN A 242 7.55 -4.88 17.49
C GLN A 242 7.18 -6.35 17.27
N PRO A 243 6.22 -6.65 16.37
CA PRO A 243 5.86 -8.02 16.05
C PRO A 243 6.97 -8.68 15.22
N ALA A 244 6.99 -10.02 15.24
CA ALA A 244 7.81 -10.76 14.28
C ALA A 244 7.37 -10.42 12.85
N ILE A 245 8.35 -10.20 11.98
CA ILE A 245 8.15 -9.95 10.56
C ILE A 245 8.39 -11.27 9.85
N ASN A 246 7.34 -11.83 9.27
CA ASN A 246 7.41 -13.05 8.49
C ASN A 246 7.26 -12.70 7.01
N SER A 247 7.80 -13.53 6.13
CA SER A 247 7.65 -13.32 4.69
C SER A 247 7.65 -14.61 3.88
N ALA A 248 7.11 -14.51 2.66
CA ALA A 248 7.10 -15.56 1.64
C ALA A 248 7.24 -14.94 0.25
N GLY A 249 7.91 -15.63 -0.66
CA GLY A 249 8.36 -15.07 -1.93
C GLY A 249 9.80 -14.60 -1.82
N SER A 250 10.63 -15.10 -2.73
CA SER A 250 12.02 -14.68 -2.94
C SER A 250 12.40 -15.02 -4.38
N LYS A 251 13.53 -14.48 -4.88
CA LYS A 251 14.11 -14.92 -6.16
C LYS A 251 14.24 -16.43 -6.29
N ALA A 252 14.70 -17.07 -5.22
CA ALA A 252 14.96 -18.51 -5.19
C ALA A 252 13.68 -19.33 -5.03
N THR A 253 12.68 -18.77 -4.35
CA THR A 253 11.39 -19.40 -4.03
C THR A 253 10.24 -18.42 -4.32
N PRO A 254 9.95 -18.12 -5.60
CA PRO A 254 8.94 -17.15 -5.95
C PRO A 254 7.54 -17.66 -5.58
N LEU A 255 6.62 -16.72 -5.32
CA LEU A 255 5.20 -17.04 -5.12
C LEU A 255 4.65 -17.69 -6.40
N ARG A 256 3.83 -18.72 -6.24
CA ARG A 256 3.22 -19.48 -7.34
C ARG A 256 1.70 -19.33 -7.28
N ASN A 257 1.08 -19.30 -8.45
CA ASN A 257 -0.36 -19.46 -8.60
C ASN A 257 -0.61 -20.96 -8.80
N ASP A 258 -0.89 -21.71 -7.75
CA ASP A 258 -1.28 -23.12 -7.86
C ASP A 258 -2.80 -23.28 -8.02
#